data_AF-A0A7S1YN61-F1
#
_entry.id   AF-A0A7S1YN61-F1
#
_cell.length_a   1.000
_cell.length_b   1.000
_cell.length_c   1.000
_cell.angle_alpha   90.00
_cell.angle_beta   90.00
_cell.angle_gamma   90.00
#
_symmetry.space_group_name_H-M   'P 1'
#
loop_
_entity.id
_entity.type
_entity.pdbx_description
1 polymer ?
#
loop_
_entity_poly.entity_id
_entity_poly.type
_entity_poly.pdbx_seq_one_letter_code
_entity_poly.pdbx_strand_id
1 'polypeptide(L)'
;LRGGHQSVSTMVLFFLCIKAEIEGVEAISLVRDSNICMSVRNPLSDYETREKVVFNPSEHLEAEEENSREPPCHFALKWEGSKKRSTIEILDEAACKTAMKKLNKGKKGPIAPEVGVPRIVTMDDNETFVPILAMECRGIEPYEFHIMGGEFIVIGEGGGKFEADTVDLSEGSWADYDEENDISVFISSFESKFVSA
;
A
#
# COMPACT_ATOMS: atom_id res chain seq x y z
N LEU A 1 -3.14 -22.65 34.27
CA LEU A 1 -3.02 -22.69 32.79
C LEU A 1 -4.36 -22.23 32.19
N ARG A 2 -4.57 -20.91 32.06
CA ARG A 2 -5.77 -20.39 31.40
C ARG A 2 -5.50 -20.41 29.91
N GLY A 3 -6.16 -21.31 29.19
CA GLY A 3 -6.16 -21.32 27.74
C GLY A 3 -6.78 -20.02 27.24
N GLY A 4 -5.94 -19.13 26.70
CA GLY A 4 -6.41 -17.97 25.97
C GLY A 4 -7.26 -18.46 24.80
N HIS A 5 -8.51 -18.03 24.75
CA HIS A 5 -9.30 -18.08 23.53
C HIS A 5 -8.50 -17.35 22.46
N GLN A 6 -7.98 -18.09 21.47
CA GLN A 6 -7.48 -17.47 20.26
C GLN A 6 -8.68 -16.86 19.56
N SER A 7 -8.88 -15.56 19.77
CA SER A 7 -9.75 -14.76 18.92
C SER A 7 -9.33 -15.01 17.48
N VAL A 8 -10.28 -15.35 16.63
CA VAL A 8 -10.07 -15.39 15.17
C VAL A 8 -9.42 -14.07 14.79
N SER A 9 -8.26 -14.13 14.12
CA SER A 9 -7.60 -12.95 13.58
C SER A 9 -8.61 -12.19 12.73
N THR A 10 -9.06 -11.03 13.22
CA THR A 10 -10.03 -10.21 12.49
C THR A 10 -9.33 -9.65 11.27
N MET A 11 -9.99 -9.79 10.12
CA MET A 11 -9.54 -9.22 8.87
C MET A 11 -9.75 -7.70 8.90
N VAL A 12 -8.73 -6.93 8.54
CA VAL A 12 -8.76 -5.46 8.51
C VAL A 12 -8.29 -4.99 7.14
N LEU A 13 -8.97 -3.99 6.58
CA LEU A 13 -8.52 -3.35 5.35
C LEU A 13 -7.55 -2.23 5.68
N PHE A 14 -6.42 -2.17 4.98
CA PHE A 14 -5.49 -1.07 5.03
C PHE A 14 -5.31 -0.46 3.64
N PHE A 15 -5.08 0.85 3.61
CA PHE A 15 -4.85 1.63 2.40
C PHE A 15 -3.54 2.39 2.57
N LEU A 16 -2.59 2.15 1.66
CA LEU A 16 -1.42 3.01 1.51
C LEU A 16 -1.86 4.24 0.73
N CYS A 17 -1.74 5.40 1.35
CA CYS A 17 -2.07 6.68 0.75
C CYS A 17 -0.80 7.52 0.62
N ILE A 18 -0.66 8.22 -0.51
CA ILE A 18 0.43 9.17 -0.72
C ILE A 18 -0.12 10.59 -0.92
N LYS A 19 0.72 11.58 -0.63
CA LYS A 19 0.48 13.00 -0.85
C LYS A 19 1.80 13.62 -1.29
N ALA A 20 1.76 14.57 -2.22
CA ALA A 20 2.91 15.38 -2.59
C ALA A 20 2.45 16.77 -3.05
N GLU A 21 3.38 17.71 -3.08
CA GLU A 21 3.27 18.93 -3.88
C GLU A 21 3.82 18.64 -5.28
N ILE A 22 3.05 18.93 -6.32
CA ILE A 22 3.37 18.57 -7.71
C ILE A 22 3.25 19.78 -8.64
N GLU A 23 4.20 19.91 -9.56
CA GLU A 23 4.25 20.95 -10.59
C GLU A 23 4.72 20.32 -11.92
N GLY A 24 4.01 20.61 -13.02
CA GLY A 24 4.32 20.03 -14.33
C GLY A 24 4.07 18.52 -14.43
N VAL A 25 3.32 17.93 -13.48
CA VAL A 25 2.98 16.50 -13.42
C VAL A 25 1.52 16.29 -13.82
N GLU A 26 1.27 15.45 -14.81
CA GLU A 26 -0.08 14.97 -15.15
C GLU A 26 -0.52 13.84 -14.22
N ALA A 27 0.37 12.86 -13.99
CA ALA A 27 0.04 11.69 -13.18
C ALA A 27 1.24 11.07 -12.46
N ILE A 28 0.99 10.54 -11.26
CA ILE A 28 1.89 9.63 -10.54
C ILE A 28 1.16 8.30 -10.35
N SER A 29 1.81 7.19 -10.71
CA SER A 29 1.22 5.85 -10.61
C SER A 29 2.17 4.86 -9.95
N LEU A 30 1.63 3.98 -9.10
CA LEU A 30 2.37 2.87 -8.52
C LEU A 30 2.51 1.74 -9.55
N VAL A 31 3.72 1.25 -9.75
CA VAL A 31 4.04 0.11 -10.60
C VAL A 31 3.56 -1.18 -9.93
N ARG A 32 2.65 -1.89 -10.58
CA ARG A 32 1.91 -3.02 -9.96
C ARG A 32 2.77 -4.25 -9.68
N ASP A 33 3.85 -4.43 -10.41
CA ASP A 33 4.82 -5.52 -10.30
C ASP A 33 6.13 -5.07 -9.62
N SER A 34 6.18 -3.85 -9.08
CA SER A 34 7.31 -3.40 -8.26
C SER A 34 7.28 -4.04 -6.87
N ASN A 35 8.45 -4.26 -6.29
CA ASN A 35 8.54 -4.70 -4.91
C ASN A 35 8.07 -3.58 -3.97
N ILE A 36 7.26 -3.93 -2.97
CA ILE A 36 6.83 -3.01 -1.93
C ILE A 36 7.58 -3.32 -0.64
N CYS A 37 8.14 -2.28 -0.02
CA CYS A 37 8.80 -2.38 1.28
C CYS A 37 7.99 -1.67 2.36
N MET A 38 7.65 -2.39 3.43
CA MET A 38 6.94 -1.81 4.57
C MET A 38 7.40 -2.40 5.90
N SER A 39 7.28 -1.63 6.97
CA SER A 39 7.38 -2.16 8.32
C SER A 39 6.00 -2.58 8.81
N VAL A 40 5.95 -3.70 9.52
CA VAL A 40 4.73 -4.34 10.01
C VAL A 40 4.84 -4.67 11.49
N ARG A 41 3.71 -4.66 12.20
CA ARG A 41 3.64 -5.01 13.62
C ARG A 41 2.54 -6.00 13.93
N ASN A 42 2.69 -6.69 15.05
CA ASN A 42 1.64 -7.53 15.58
C ASN A 42 0.60 -6.62 16.28
N PRO A 43 -0.66 -6.56 15.83
CA PRO A 43 -1.67 -5.68 16.44
C PRO A 43 -2.08 -6.11 17.86
N LEU A 44 -1.61 -7.28 18.33
CA LEU A 44 -1.87 -7.81 19.67
C LEU A 44 -0.65 -7.72 20.61
N SER A 45 0.44 -7.08 20.16
CA SER A 45 1.67 -6.91 20.93
C SER A 45 2.20 -5.49 20.82
N ASP A 46 2.61 -4.90 21.93
CA ASP A 46 3.12 -3.52 21.97
C ASP A 46 4.58 -3.39 21.49
N TYR A 47 5.27 -4.52 21.28
CA TYR A 47 6.72 -4.53 21.01
C TYR A 47 7.13 -5.39 19.81
N GLU A 48 6.23 -6.21 19.28
CA GLU A 48 6.59 -7.14 18.21
C GLU A 48 6.42 -6.50 16.84
N THR A 49 7.55 -6.26 16.19
CA THR A 49 7.62 -5.65 14.85
C THR A 49 8.48 -6.48 13.91
N ARG A 50 8.29 -6.26 12.61
CA ARG A 50 9.24 -6.62 11.57
C ARG A 50 9.41 -5.42 10.66
N GLU A 51 10.62 -4.89 10.62
CA GLU A 51 10.95 -3.73 9.80
C GLU A 51 11.31 -4.16 8.38
N LYS A 52 10.98 -3.28 7.42
CA LYS A 52 11.43 -3.38 6.02
C LYS A 52 11.21 -4.76 5.40
N VAL A 53 10.01 -5.33 5.57
CA VAL A 53 9.62 -6.53 4.85
C VAL A 53 9.36 -6.16 3.39
N VAL A 54 9.80 -7.02 2.48
CA VAL A 54 9.69 -6.81 1.03
C VAL A 54 8.89 -7.95 0.41
N PHE A 55 7.92 -7.61 -0.44
CA PHE A 55 7.16 -8.57 -1.23
C PHE A 55 6.69 -7.93 -2.54
N ASN A 56 6.31 -8.77 -3.51
CA ASN A 56 5.83 -8.31 -4.81
C ASN A 56 4.29 -8.43 -4.90
N PRO A 57 3.54 -7.35 -5.15
CA PRO A 57 2.08 -7.39 -5.32
C PRO A 57 1.57 -8.22 -6.51
N SER A 58 2.45 -8.64 -7.43
CA SER A 58 2.10 -9.53 -8.54
C SER A 58 2.29 -11.01 -8.23
N GLU A 59 2.95 -11.34 -7.11
CA GLU A 59 3.33 -12.71 -6.74
C GLU A 59 2.59 -13.16 -5.48
N HIS A 60 1.76 -14.19 -5.62
CA HIS A 60 1.15 -14.86 -4.48
C HIS A 60 2.10 -15.93 -3.93
N LEU A 61 2.16 -16.03 -2.61
CA LEU A 61 2.81 -17.14 -1.92
C LEU A 61 2.01 -18.43 -2.10
N GLU A 62 2.72 -19.54 -2.29
CA GLU A 62 2.12 -20.86 -2.27
C GLU A 62 1.50 -21.16 -0.89
N ALA A 63 0.34 -21.81 -0.91
CA ALA A 63 -0.30 -22.26 0.32
C ALA A 63 0.55 -23.35 0.98
N GLU A 64 0.73 -23.28 2.30
CA GLU A 64 1.40 -24.35 3.04
C GLU A 64 0.59 -25.65 2.91
N GLU A 65 1.27 -26.78 2.66
CA GLU A 65 0.63 -28.08 2.38
C GLU A 65 -0.36 -28.51 3.49
N GLU A 66 -0.08 -28.15 4.74
CA GLU A 66 -0.93 -28.46 5.89
C GLU A 66 -2.20 -27.59 5.98
N ASN A 67 -2.30 -26.53 5.17
CA ASN A 67 -3.39 -25.55 5.22
C ASN A 67 -3.93 -25.21 3.82
N SER A 68 -4.39 -26.23 3.09
CA SER A 68 -4.96 -26.11 1.72
C SER A 68 -6.20 -25.19 1.57
N ARG A 69 -6.71 -24.61 2.67
CA ARG A 69 -7.83 -23.66 2.68
C ARG A 69 -7.42 -22.23 2.97
N GLU A 70 -6.12 -21.97 3.09
CA GLU A 70 -5.63 -20.61 3.31
C GLU A 70 -5.90 -19.75 2.06
N PRO A 71 -6.50 -18.56 2.22
CA PRO A 71 -6.64 -17.63 1.10
C PRO A 71 -5.28 -17.27 0.50
N PRO A 72 -5.23 -16.94 -0.80
CA PRO A 72 -4.03 -16.40 -1.41
C PRO A 72 -3.51 -15.17 -0.63
N CYS A 73 -2.20 -15.03 -0.53
CA CYS A 73 -1.58 -13.86 0.09
C CYS A 73 -0.24 -13.55 -0.57
N HIS A 74 0.21 -12.30 -0.48
CA HIS A 74 1.48 -11.84 -1.06
C HIS A 74 2.60 -11.82 -0.02
N PHE A 75 2.22 -11.78 1.26
CA PHE A 75 3.16 -11.83 2.37
C PHE A 75 2.57 -12.61 3.53
N ALA A 76 3.42 -13.39 4.20
CA ALA A 76 3.07 -14.11 5.41
C ALA A 76 4.25 -14.15 6.39
N LEU A 77 3.95 -14.06 7.69
CA LEU A 77 4.93 -14.31 8.74
C LEU A 77 4.27 -14.93 9.96
N LYS A 78 5.06 -15.58 10.83
CA LYS A 78 4.57 -16.13 12.09
C LYS A 78 5.19 -15.38 13.25
N TRP A 79 4.34 -14.66 13.99
CA TRP A 79 4.70 -14.01 15.24
C TRP A 79 5.09 -15.02 16.33
N GLU A 80 5.93 -14.61 17.27
CA GLU A 80 6.36 -15.42 18.38
C GLU A 80 5.16 -15.92 19.20
N GLY A 81 5.14 -17.21 19.51
CA GLY A 81 4.04 -17.85 20.24
C GLY A 81 2.73 -18.01 19.46
N SER A 82 2.61 -17.46 18.25
CA SER A 82 1.43 -17.63 17.41
C SER A 82 1.38 -19.02 16.79
N LYS A 83 0.20 -19.65 16.78
CA LYS A 83 0.01 -20.96 16.13
C LYS A 83 -0.16 -20.83 14.62
N LYS A 84 -0.86 -19.78 14.19
CA LYS A 84 -1.14 -19.44 12.80
C LYS A 84 -0.24 -18.29 12.36
N ARG A 85 0.07 -18.25 11.07
CA ARG A 85 0.73 -17.10 10.44
C ARG A 85 -0.26 -15.96 10.25
N SER A 86 0.29 -14.75 10.17
CA SER A 86 -0.38 -13.53 9.80
C SER A 86 -0.06 -13.21 8.34
N THR A 87 -1.01 -12.61 7.63
CA THR A 87 -0.93 -12.48 6.16
C THR A 87 -1.36 -11.11 5.67
N ILE A 88 -0.80 -10.71 4.52
CA ILE A 88 -1.20 -9.55 3.73
C ILE A 88 -1.57 -10.03 2.33
N GLU A 89 -2.76 -9.68 1.87
CA GLU A 89 -3.22 -9.86 0.48
C GLU A 89 -3.41 -8.47 -0.15
N ILE A 90 -2.72 -8.18 -1.25
CA ILE A 90 -2.97 -6.98 -2.04
C ILE A 90 -4.25 -7.18 -2.84
N LEU A 91 -5.13 -6.19 -2.81
CA LEU A 91 -6.41 -6.23 -3.51
C LEU A 91 -6.30 -5.54 -4.86
N ASP A 92 -6.68 -6.26 -5.92
CA ASP A 92 -6.96 -5.62 -7.20
C ASP A 92 -8.21 -4.73 -7.12
N GLU A 93 -8.50 -4.02 -8.21
CA GLU A 93 -9.64 -3.10 -8.28
C GLU A 93 -10.99 -3.79 -8.01
N ALA A 94 -11.19 -5.02 -8.51
CA ALA A 94 -12.45 -5.74 -8.37
C ALA A 94 -12.65 -6.28 -6.95
N ALA A 95 -11.59 -6.83 -6.36
CA ALA A 95 -11.54 -7.28 -4.98
C ALA A 95 -11.74 -6.10 -4.02
N CYS A 96 -11.05 -4.97 -4.25
CA CYS A 96 -11.20 -3.75 -3.47
C CYS A 96 -12.63 -3.21 -3.54
N LYS A 97 -13.24 -3.10 -4.73
CA LYS A 97 -14.66 -2.71 -4.88
C LYS A 97 -15.60 -3.64 -4.11
N THR A 98 -15.31 -4.93 -4.09
CA THR A 98 -16.09 -5.92 -3.34
C THR A 98 -15.93 -5.75 -1.84
N ALA A 99 -14.71 -5.53 -1.36
CA ALA A 99 -14.41 -5.25 0.05
C ALA A 99 -15.09 -3.96 0.52
N MET A 100 -15.00 -2.88 -0.27
CA MET A 100 -15.67 -1.60 0.01
C MET A 100 -17.19 -1.73 0.11
N LYS A 101 -17.83 -2.52 -0.75
CA LYS A 101 -19.27 -2.81 -0.66
C LYS A 101 -19.64 -3.51 0.65
N LYS A 102 -18.79 -4.42 1.15
CA LYS A 102 -19.01 -5.11 2.44
C LYS A 102 -18.82 -4.14 3.61
N LEU A 103 -17.76 -3.32 3.56
CA LEU A 103 -17.46 -2.29 4.55
C LEU A 103 -18.63 -1.31 4.72
N ASN A 104 -19.16 -0.79 3.60
CA ASN A 104 -20.29 0.14 3.57
C ASN A 104 -21.58 -0.43 4.16
N LYS A 105 -21.81 -1.75 4.04
CA LYS A 105 -22.99 -2.41 4.64
C LYS A 105 -22.87 -2.56 6.16
N GLY A 106 -21.64 -2.68 6.66
CA GLY A 106 -21.35 -2.94 8.08
C GLY A 106 -21.09 -1.70 8.91
N LYS A 107 -20.56 -0.62 8.33
CA LYS A 107 -20.20 0.60 9.07
C LYS A 107 -21.40 1.48 9.37
N LYS A 108 -21.46 1.97 10.61
CA LYS A 108 -22.34 3.06 11.05
C LYS A 108 -21.48 4.31 11.26
N GLY A 109 -21.31 5.09 10.20
CA GLY A 109 -20.54 6.35 10.26
C GLY A 109 -19.84 6.67 8.95
N PRO A 110 -19.28 7.88 8.84
CA PRO A 110 -18.49 8.28 7.68
C PRO A 110 -17.23 7.41 7.57
N ILE A 111 -16.85 7.10 6.35
CA ILE A 111 -15.57 6.49 6.01
C ILE A 111 -14.57 7.63 5.80
N ALA A 112 -13.32 7.44 6.22
CA ALA A 112 -12.26 8.42 5.99
C ALA A 112 -12.13 8.71 4.47
N PRO A 113 -11.95 9.97 4.04
CA PRO A 113 -11.86 10.32 2.62
C PRO A 113 -10.81 9.51 1.85
N GLU A 114 -9.74 9.10 2.52
CA GLU A 114 -8.62 8.36 1.96
C GLU A 114 -8.91 6.86 1.79
N VAL A 115 -10.03 6.36 2.32
CA VAL A 115 -10.44 4.96 2.17
C VAL A 115 -11.29 4.83 0.92
N GLY A 116 -10.70 4.25 -0.13
CA GLY A 116 -11.30 4.14 -1.44
C GLY A 116 -10.60 3.12 -2.33
N VAL A 117 -11.12 2.96 -3.55
CA VAL A 117 -10.45 2.14 -4.56
C VAL A 117 -9.14 2.82 -4.95
N PRO A 118 -7.98 2.11 -4.92
CA PRO A 118 -6.71 2.67 -5.35
C PRO A 118 -6.75 3.26 -6.75
N ARG A 119 -6.07 4.40 -6.94
CA ARG A 119 -6.00 5.11 -8.22
C ARG A 119 -4.68 5.87 -8.36
N ILE A 120 -4.44 6.40 -9.56
CA ILE A 120 -3.34 7.34 -9.82
C ILE A 120 -3.60 8.67 -9.11
N VAL A 121 -2.51 9.38 -8.80
CA VAL A 121 -2.52 10.77 -8.34
C VAL A 121 -2.48 11.66 -9.57
N THR A 122 -3.31 12.70 -9.61
CA THR A 122 -3.30 13.71 -10.67
C THR A 122 -3.15 15.12 -10.08
N MET A 123 -3.06 16.14 -10.93
CA MET A 123 -2.96 17.53 -10.47
C MET A 123 -4.14 17.99 -9.59
N ASP A 124 -5.33 17.41 -9.76
CA ASP A 124 -6.50 17.69 -8.90
C ASP A 124 -6.28 17.22 -7.45
N ASP A 125 -5.29 16.35 -7.21
CA ASP A 125 -4.94 15.80 -5.91
C ASP A 125 -3.74 16.51 -5.25
N ASN A 126 -3.26 17.62 -5.82
CA ASN A 126 -2.11 18.33 -5.27
C ASN A 126 -2.32 18.61 -3.76
N GLU A 127 -1.32 18.23 -2.96
CA GLU A 127 -1.34 18.31 -1.50
C GLU A 127 -2.49 17.54 -0.81
N THR A 128 -3.11 16.58 -1.49
CA THR A 128 -4.19 15.72 -0.96
C THR A 128 -3.76 14.25 -0.91
N PHE A 129 -4.15 13.53 0.16
CA PHE A 129 -3.86 12.10 0.26
C PHE A 129 -4.76 11.27 -0.68
N VAL A 130 -4.12 10.43 -1.49
CA VAL A 130 -4.79 9.52 -2.45
C VAL A 130 -4.43 8.08 -2.12
N PRO A 131 -5.39 7.14 -2.04
CA PRO A 131 -5.09 5.72 -1.90
C PRO A 131 -4.47 5.18 -3.20
N ILE A 132 -3.30 4.57 -3.10
CA ILE A 132 -2.56 3.98 -4.23
C ILE A 132 -2.41 2.45 -4.13
N LEU A 133 -2.63 1.87 -2.95
CA LEU A 133 -2.61 0.42 -2.73
C LEU A 133 -3.62 0.06 -1.65
N ALA A 134 -4.39 -1.00 -1.87
CA ALA A 134 -5.33 -1.55 -0.88
C ALA A 134 -4.91 -2.97 -0.51
N MET A 135 -5.04 -3.31 0.76
CA MET A 135 -4.64 -4.61 1.27
C MET A 135 -5.60 -5.14 2.32
N GLU A 136 -5.76 -6.45 2.33
CA GLU A 136 -6.45 -7.21 3.36
C GLU A 136 -5.41 -7.82 4.29
N CYS A 137 -5.44 -7.42 5.56
CA CYS A 137 -4.48 -7.86 6.57
C CYS A 137 -5.16 -8.75 7.61
N ARG A 138 -4.49 -9.84 7.99
CA ARG A 138 -4.96 -10.78 9.03
C ARG A 138 -3.86 -10.95 10.06
N GLY A 139 -4.01 -10.30 11.22
CA GLY A 139 -3.10 -10.47 12.37
C GLY A 139 -1.77 -9.75 12.19
N ILE A 140 -1.73 -8.77 11.29
CA ILE A 140 -0.57 -7.98 10.92
C ILE A 140 -1.06 -6.57 10.59
N GLU A 141 -0.32 -5.56 11.02
CA GLU A 141 -0.62 -4.16 10.76
C GLU A 141 0.58 -3.49 10.09
N PRO A 142 0.45 -2.97 8.87
CA PRO A 142 1.48 -2.13 8.27
C PRO A 142 1.51 -0.77 8.97
N TYR A 143 2.70 -0.22 9.20
CA TYR A 143 2.83 1.06 9.90
C TYR A 143 3.80 2.05 9.26
N GLU A 144 4.64 1.63 8.31
CA GLU A 144 5.59 2.50 7.63
C GLU A 144 5.87 1.95 6.24
N PHE A 145 5.81 2.80 5.22
CA PHE A 145 6.16 2.46 3.84
C PHE A 145 7.54 3.03 3.55
N HIS A 146 8.41 2.21 2.95
CA HIS A 146 9.79 2.56 2.63
C HIS A 146 9.95 2.62 1.13
N ILE A 147 10.37 3.78 0.62
CA ILE A 147 10.76 3.95 -0.78
C ILE A 147 12.10 3.26 -0.99
N MET A 148 12.19 2.43 -2.03
CA MET A 148 13.39 1.74 -2.49
C MET A 148 13.86 2.25 -3.87
N GLY A 149 13.02 2.99 -4.59
CA GLY A 149 13.22 3.34 -5.99
C GLY A 149 12.61 2.26 -6.89
N GLY A 150 12.03 2.66 -8.03
CA GLY A 150 11.35 1.72 -8.93
C GLY A 150 9.86 1.51 -8.67
N GLU A 151 9.26 2.18 -7.68
CA GLU A 151 7.83 2.02 -7.38
C GLU A 151 6.90 2.91 -8.20
N PHE A 152 7.39 4.04 -8.73
CA PHE A 152 6.54 5.08 -9.31
C PHE A 152 6.89 5.40 -10.75
N ILE A 153 5.88 5.47 -11.61
CA ILE A 153 5.96 6.09 -12.93
C ILE A 153 5.32 7.47 -12.85
N VAL A 154 5.99 8.47 -13.45
CA VAL A 154 5.49 9.84 -13.56
C VAL A 154 5.22 10.17 -15.02
N ILE A 155 4.09 10.83 -15.28
CA ILE A 155 3.75 11.43 -16.57
C ILE A 155 3.73 12.94 -16.37
N GLY A 156 4.54 13.67 -17.12
CA GLY A 156 4.55 15.13 -17.13
C GLY A 156 3.37 15.71 -17.91
N GLU A 157 3.01 16.98 -17.70
CA GLU A 157 1.89 17.64 -18.40
C GLU A 157 2.07 17.71 -19.93
N GLY A 158 3.32 17.62 -20.42
CA GLY A 158 3.63 17.49 -21.85
C GLY A 158 3.38 16.10 -22.42
N GLY A 159 3.09 15.11 -21.58
CA GLY A 159 2.96 13.70 -21.95
C GLY A 159 4.25 12.89 -21.87
N GLY A 160 5.39 13.53 -21.55
CA GLY A 160 6.65 12.85 -21.28
C GLY A 160 6.51 11.84 -20.13
N LYS A 161 6.99 10.61 -20.34
CA LYS A 161 6.92 9.53 -19.37
C LYS A 161 8.29 9.28 -18.74
N PHE A 162 8.35 9.35 -17.42
CA PHE A 162 9.53 9.04 -16.62
C PHE A 162 9.35 7.63 -16.04
N GLU A 163 10.24 6.73 -16.43
CA GLU A 163 10.18 5.33 -16.05
C GLU A 163 10.58 5.14 -14.58
N ALA A 164 10.14 4.02 -13.99
CA ALA A 164 10.24 3.86 -12.55
C ALA A 164 11.67 3.79 -12.02
N ASP A 165 12.61 3.29 -12.82
CA ASP A 165 14.03 3.26 -12.49
C ASP A 165 14.69 4.64 -12.46
N THR A 166 14.04 5.69 -12.98
CA THR A 166 14.53 7.06 -12.95
C THR A 166 13.83 7.93 -11.89
N VAL A 167 12.76 7.44 -11.27
CA VAL A 167 11.99 8.17 -10.26
C VAL A 167 12.35 7.65 -8.86
N ASP A 168 12.97 8.51 -8.05
CA ASP A 168 13.32 8.23 -6.66
C ASP A 168 12.78 9.32 -5.73
N LEU A 169 11.83 8.93 -4.87
CA LEU A 169 11.18 9.81 -3.89
C LEU A 169 11.64 9.54 -2.46
N SER A 170 12.73 8.79 -2.26
CA SER A 170 13.23 8.40 -0.93
C SER A 170 13.63 9.60 -0.06
N GLU A 171 14.06 10.70 -0.67
CA GLU A 171 14.40 11.96 0.00
C GLU A 171 13.21 12.94 0.07
N GLY A 172 12.00 12.50 -0.27
CA GLY A 172 10.79 13.30 -0.21
C GLY A 172 10.56 14.27 -1.38
N SER A 173 11.47 14.28 -2.36
CA SER A 173 11.36 15.11 -3.56
C SER A 173 12.09 14.51 -4.75
N TRP A 174 11.61 14.81 -5.95
CA TRP A 174 12.21 14.43 -7.23
C TRP A 174 11.93 15.50 -8.29
N ALA A 175 12.85 15.70 -9.21
CA ALA A 175 12.74 16.70 -10.27
C ALA A 175 13.36 16.18 -11.55
N ASP A 176 12.76 16.49 -12.69
CA ASP A 176 13.28 16.16 -14.01
C ASP A 176 12.73 17.13 -15.08
N TYR A 177 13.12 16.92 -16.34
CA TYR A 177 12.77 17.80 -17.44
C TYR A 177 12.27 17.01 -18.65
N ASP A 178 11.09 17.38 -19.15
CA ASP A 178 10.58 16.90 -20.43
C ASP A 178 11.21 17.73 -21.56
N GLU A 179 12.34 17.25 -22.09
CA GLU A 179 13.08 17.92 -23.17
C GLU A 179 12.25 18.09 -24.46
N GLU A 180 11.31 17.18 -24.74
CA GLU A 180 10.51 17.22 -25.96
C GLU A 180 9.47 18.34 -25.90
N ASN A 181 8.89 18.57 -24.71
CA ASN A 181 7.81 19.54 -24.51
C ASN A 181 8.26 20.84 -23.83
N ASP A 182 9.53 20.95 -23.42
CA ASP A 182 10.11 22.12 -22.75
C ASP A 182 9.43 22.43 -21.39
N ILE A 183 9.13 21.37 -20.62
CA ILE A 183 8.39 21.45 -19.35
C ILE A 183 9.23 20.86 -18.21
N SER A 184 9.34 21.59 -17.10
CA SER A 184 9.92 21.06 -15.85
C SER A 184 8.90 20.24 -15.09
N VAL A 185 9.34 19.11 -14.54
CA VAL A 185 8.51 18.20 -13.75
C VAL A 185 9.08 18.14 -12.33
N PHE A 186 8.25 18.44 -11.35
CA PHE A 186 8.68 18.55 -9.97
C PHE A 186 7.69 17.89 -9.01
N ILE A 187 8.23 17.11 -8.07
CA ILE A 187 7.51 16.48 -6.97
C ILE A 187 8.27 16.83 -5.69
N SER A 188 7.58 17.32 -4.67
CA SER A 188 8.19 17.60 -3.37
C SER A 188 7.22 17.33 -2.24
N SER A 189 7.69 17.45 -1.00
CA SER A 189 6.88 17.20 0.20
C SER A 189 6.16 15.84 0.15
N PHE A 190 6.82 14.83 -0.43
CA PHE A 190 6.23 13.50 -0.56
C PHE A 190 6.05 12.87 0.82
N GLU A 191 4.82 12.46 1.10
CA GLU A 191 4.41 11.81 2.34
C GLU A 191 3.61 10.55 2.02
N SER A 192 3.73 9.55 2.89
CA SER A 192 2.89 8.36 2.84
C SER A 192 2.30 8.03 4.21
N LYS A 193 1.13 7.38 4.22
CA LYS A 193 0.51 6.87 5.45
C LYS A 193 -0.35 5.65 5.18
N PHE A 194 -0.53 4.84 6.21
CA PHE A 194 -1.54 3.79 6.21
C PHE A 194 -2.83 4.27 6.89
N VAL A 195 -3.96 3.98 6.26
CA VAL A 195 -5.29 4.20 6.82
C VAL A 195 -6.03 2.87 6.91
N SER A 196 -6.52 2.52 8.10
CA SER A 196 -7.30 1.29 8.31
C SER A 196 -8.80 1.54 8.16
N ALA A 197 -9.54 0.54 7.67
CA ALA A 197 -11.00 0.60 7.54
C ALA A 197 -11.72 -0.60 8.14
#